data_AF-A0A0F9AU87-F1
#
_entry.id   AF-A0A0F9AU87-F1
#
_cell.length_a   1.000
_cell.length_b   1.000
_cell.length_c   1.000
_cell.angle_alpha   90.00
_cell.angle_beta   90.00
_cell.angle_gamma   90.00
#
_symmetry.space_group_name_H-M   'P 1'
#
loop_
_entity.id
_entity.type
_entity.pdbx_description
1 polymer ?
#
loop_
_entity_poly.entity_id
_entity_poly.type
_entity_poly.pdbx_seq_one_letter_code
_entity_poly.pdbx_strand_id
1 'polypeptide(L)'
;MEHYELRVLADYTHTGVQAANTTVRPTPRAVAGELERDERAEIVFAEIFAPVDGGGEEPLRKIIPILDGEKYGEYISLSGVHSSVMAPPKRSIWGGKLYSFGTPMSNNPLTSTTLKYSETITFECLAGAAQITADYRIRLWGYVYKVTELATVFGTMIFPTAVLDRPRGRTLTLGGKNPIPVNGDTWKTLPGGKDQAVPKINPFIRFAFNKVATDGMQGDYQFRYENGNVDDSDENLYFDFNGLSALLVVGLGPAERAEEEVFGACLDETLDFVPAGESEGRAGFVIPCFGAVRFEPVGRLHGFLGVLIEPDLDLPVGAEVMWPAGHVEGRAFGEPAFVGCLVVAAKLCL
;
A
#
# COMPACT_ATOMS: atom_id res chain seq x y z
N MET A 1 5.64 32.37 -9.07
CA MET A 1 6.38 31.13 -8.79
C MET A 1 5.34 30.11 -8.32
N GLU A 2 4.48 29.66 -9.24
CA GLU A 2 3.24 28.90 -8.96
C GLU A 2 3.39 27.38 -9.14
N HIS A 3 4.60 26.89 -9.49
CA HIS A 3 4.82 25.51 -9.93
C HIS A 3 5.07 24.48 -8.80
N TYR A 4 4.98 24.88 -7.52
CA TYR A 4 5.19 23.99 -6.36
C TYR A 4 3.92 23.81 -5.53
N GLU A 5 2.75 23.94 -6.14
CA GLU A 5 1.49 23.68 -5.46
C GLU A 5 1.02 22.24 -5.71
N LEU A 6 0.59 21.58 -4.64
CA LEU A 6 -0.08 20.30 -4.72
C LEU A 6 -1.39 20.48 -5.48
N ARG A 7 -1.55 19.79 -6.60
CA ARG A 7 -2.73 19.91 -7.47
C ARG A 7 -3.32 18.56 -7.84
N VAL A 8 -4.56 18.57 -8.31
CA VAL A 8 -5.19 17.38 -8.89
C VAL A 8 -4.56 17.14 -10.26
N LEU A 9 -4.00 15.95 -10.45
CA LEU A 9 -3.34 15.51 -11.69
C LEU A 9 -4.23 14.59 -12.52
N ALA A 10 -5.20 13.93 -11.89
CA ALA A 10 -6.25 13.22 -12.59
C ALA A 10 -7.54 13.30 -11.77
N ASP A 11 -8.67 13.57 -12.43
CA ASP A 11 -9.99 13.61 -11.80
C ASP A 11 -11.01 12.93 -12.71
N TYR A 12 -11.56 11.81 -12.24
CA TYR A 12 -12.58 11.07 -12.96
C TYR A 12 -13.82 10.93 -12.11
N THR A 13 -14.97 11.25 -12.68
CA THR A 13 -16.27 10.89 -12.13
C THR A 13 -16.92 9.91 -13.09
N HIS A 14 -17.09 8.66 -12.64
CA HIS A 14 -17.92 7.72 -13.36
C HIS A 14 -19.38 8.06 -13.11
N THR A 15 -20.19 7.99 -14.17
CA THR A 15 -21.63 8.18 -14.09
C THR A 15 -22.36 7.04 -14.81
N GLY A 16 -23.52 6.68 -14.28
CA GLY A 16 -24.34 5.61 -14.82
C GLY A 16 -23.90 4.21 -14.38
N VAL A 17 -24.45 3.19 -15.05
CA VAL A 17 -24.29 1.80 -14.65
C VAL A 17 -23.00 1.21 -15.20
N GLN A 18 -22.16 0.66 -14.32
CA GLN A 18 -21.06 -0.24 -14.69
C GLN A 18 -21.48 -1.68 -14.37
N ALA A 19 -21.53 -2.51 -15.40
CA ALA A 19 -21.93 -3.91 -15.25
C ALA A 19 -20.94 -4.71 -14.37
N ALA A 20 -21.45 -5.75 -13.71
CA ALA A 20 -20.65 -6.63 -12.87
C ALA A 20 -19.44 -7.21 -13.63
N ASN A 21 -18.29 -7.32 -12.95
CA ASN A 21 -17.03 -7.85 -13.49
C ASN A 21 -16.53 -7.15 -14.77
N THR A 22 -16.98 -5.92 -15.02
CA THR A 22 -16.49 -5.12 -16.14
C THR A 22 -15.50 -4.08 -15.67
N THR A 23 -14.59 -3.77 -16.59
CA THR A 23 -13.55 -2.79 -16.39
C THR A 23 -13.89 -1.52 -17.14
N VAL A 24 -13.80 -0.39 -16.45
CA VAL A 24 -13.83 0.95 -17.06
C VAL A 24 -12.43 1.53 -17.04
N ARG A 25 -11.97 2.00 -18.20
CA ARG A 25 -10.66 2.66 -18.37
C ARG A 25 -10.87 3.99 -19.07
N PRO A 26 -11.02 5.11 -18.34
CA PRO A 26 -11.11 6.42 -18.98
C PRO A 26 -9.80 6.74 -19.72
N THR A 27 -9.90 7.55 -20.78
CA THR A 27 -8.73 8.05 -21.49
C THR A 27 -7.97 9.05 -20.60
N PRO A 28 -6.65 9.23 -20.78
CA PRO A 28 -5.91 10.28 -20.06
C PRO A 28 -6.57 11.66 -20.19
N ARG A 29 -7.05 12.00 -21.39
CA ARG A 29 -7.84 13.22 -21.62
C ARG A 29 -9.10 13.32 -20.78
N ALA A 30 -9.87 12.23 -20.65
CA ALA A 30 -11.11 12.23 -19.89
C ALA A 30 -10.90 12.47 -18.38
N VAL A 31 -9.69 12.22 -17.88
CA VAL A 31 -9.32 12.47 -16.49
C VAL A 31 -8.43 13.70 -16.30
N ALA A 32 -8.19 14.49 -17.36
CA ALA A 32 -7.22 15.59 -17.37
C ALA A 32 -5.78 15.18 -16.98
N GLY A 33 -5.41 13.94 -17.29
CA GLY A 33 -4.13 13.34 -16.96
C GLY A 33 -3.05 13.47 -18.04
N GLU A 34 -3.16 14.40 -18.97
CA GLU A 34 -2.16 14.66 -20.01
C GLU A 34 -1.21 15.77 -19.53
N LEU A 35 0.10 15.58 -19.70
CA LEU A 35 1.12 16.60 -19.42
C LEU A 35 1.56 17.32 -20.69
N GLU A 36 2.02 18.55 -20.53
CA GLU A 36 2.77 19.23 -21.58
C GLU A 36 4.13 18.56 -21.82
N ARG A 37 4.68 18.73 -23.02
CA ARG A 37 5.93 18.09 -23.43
C ARG A 37 7.11 18.40 -22.48
N ASP A 38 7.12 19.61 -21.93
CA ASP A 38 8.16 20.12 -21.03
C ASP A 38 7.83 19.89 -19.55
N GLU A 39 6.86 19.02 -19.24
CA GLU A 39 6.41 18.74 -17.87
C GLU A 39 6.74 17.31 -17.41
N ARG A 40 6.99 17.16 -16.12
CA ARG A 40 7.12 15.87 -15.43
C ARG A 40 6.32 15.90 -14.15
N ALA A 41 5.71 14.78 -13.79
CA ALA A 41 4.80 14.75 -12.66
C ALA A 41 5.12 13.61 -11.71
N GLU A 42 4.83 13.85 -10.43
CA GLU A 42 4.79 12.82 -9.39
C GLU A 42 3.44 12.82 -8.68
N ILE A 43 2.84 11.65 -8.52
CA ILE A 43 1.60 11.45 -7.77
C ILE A 43 1.95 11.04 -6.35
N VAL A 44 1.37 11.76 -5.41
CA VAL A 44 1.63 11.64 -3.98
C VAL A 44 0.61 10.72 -3.34
N PHE A 45 -0.68 10.92 -3.61
CA PHE A 45 -1.75 10.09 -3.06
C PHE A 45 -2.98 10.05 -3.97
N ALA A 46 -3.90 9.15 -3.64
CA ALA A 46 -5.20 9.03 -4.28
C ALA A 46 -6.33 9.37 -3.29
N GLU A 47 -7.45 9.88 -3.82
CA GLU A 47 -8.73 9.95 -3.11
C GLU A 47 -9.78 9.17 -3.92
N ILE A 48 -10.56 8.35 -3.22
CA ILE A 48 -11.66 7.58 -3.79
C ILE A 48 -12.95 7.94 -3.06
N PHE A 49 -13.92 8.42 -3.81
CA PHE A 49 -15.29 8.59 -3.41
C PHE A 49 -16.05 7.36 -3.90
N ALA A 50 -16.21 6.40 -3.00
CA ALA A 50 -16.83 5.11 -3.29
C ALA A 50 -18.29 5.26 -3.77
N PRO A 51 -18.76 4.37 -4.66
CA PRO A 51 -20.18 4.33 -5.03
C PRO A 51 -21.00 3.81 -3.86
N VAL A 52 -21.98 4.60 -3.42
CA VAL A 52 -22.92 4.27 -2.35
C VAL A 52 -24.32 4.58 -2.84
N ASP A 53 -25.20 3.58 -2.85
CA ASP A 53 -26.62 3.74 -3.20
C ASP A 53 -27.52 3.18 -2.09
N GLY A 54 -28.64 3.85 -1.81
CA GLY A 54 -29.63 3.37 -0.83
C GLY A 54 -29.10 3.07 0.59
N GLY A 55 -27.91 3.59 0.95
CA GLY A 55 -27.23 3.30 2.21
C GLY A 55 -26.30 2.06 2.18
N GLY A 56 -26.20 1.37 1.04
CA GLY A 56 -25.26 0.27 0.81
C GLY A 56 -24.07 0.69 -0.06
N GLU A 57 -22.89 0.21 0.27
CA GLU A 57 -21.72 0.33 -0.61
C GLU A 57 -21.83 -0.61 -1.81
N GLU A 58 -21.41 -0.15 -2.99
CA GLU A 58 -21.34 -0.97 -4.20
C GLU A 58 -19.89 -1.42 -4.47
N PRO A 59 -19.69 -2.56 -5.18
CA PRO A 59 -18.39 -3.20 -5.23
C PRO A 59 -17.47 -2.59 -6.30
N LEU A 60 -16.96 -1.37 -6.07
CA LEU A 60 -15.80 -0.86 -6.82
C LEU A 60 -14.54 -1.58 -6.32
N ARG A 61 -14.35 -2.78 -6.85
CA ARG A 61 -13.42 -3.77 -6.31
C ARG A 61 -11.99 -3.29 -6.36
N LYS A 62 -11.53 -2.81 -7.53
CA LYS A 62 -10.11 -2.55 -7.76
C LYS A 62 -9.88 -1.34 -8.65
N ILE A 63 -8.92 -0.50 -8.27
CA ILE A 63 -8.44 0.65 -9.03
C ILE A 63 -6.93 0.52 -9.20
N ILE A 64 -6.47 0.50 -10.45
CA ILE A 64 -5.05 0.38 -10.80
C ILE A 64 -4.60 1.62 -11.58
N PRO A 65 -3.60 2.38 -11.10
CA PRO A 65 -2.99 3.45 -11.87
C PRO A 65 -2.32 2.94 -13.15
N ILE A 66 -2.37 3.74 -14.21
CA ILE A 66 -1.72 3.48 -15.49
C ILE A 66 -0.81 4.66 -15.81
N LEU A 67 0.50 4.44 -15.73
CA LEU A 67 1.53 5.45 -15.93
C LEU A 67 2.09 5.32 -17.35
N ASP A 68 1.99 6.37 -18.17
CA ASP A 68 2.51 6.41 -19.54
C ASP A 68 2.10 5.16 -20.37
N GLY A 69 0.84 4.75 -20.22
CA GLY A 69 0.24 3.60 -20.92
C GLY A 69 0.42 2.24 -20.24
N GLU A 70 1.24 2.13 -19.20
CA GLU A 70 1.60 0.88 -18.52
C GLU A 70 0.86 0.71 -17.19
N LYS A 71 0.26 -0.47 -16.96
CA LYS A 71 -0.45 -0.76 -15.70
C LYS A 71 0.53 -0.91 -14.54
N TYR A 72 0.25 -0.24 -13.43
CA TYR A 72 1.06 -0.30 -12.22
C TYR A 72 0.53 -1.28 -11.15
N GLY A 73 -0.33 -2.22 -11.55
CA GLY A 73 -1.03 -3.16 -10.66
C GLY A 73 -0.11 -4.08 -9.85
N GLU A 74 1.09 -4.36 -10.37
CA GLU A 74 2.10 -5.14 -9.64
C GLU A 74 2.52 -4.44 -8.33
N TYR A 75 2.40 -3.12 -8.25
CA TYR A 75 2.82 -2.33 -7.10
C TYR A 75 1.64 -1.72 -6.36
N ILE A 76 0.66 -1.20 -7.10
CA ILE A 76 -0.46 -0.43 -6.56
C ILE A 76 -1.78 -1.03 -7.03
N SER A 77 -2.55 -1.55 -6.07
CA SER A 77 -3.93 -1.98 -6.23
C SER A 77 -4.75 -1.34 -5.11
N LEU A 78 -5.65 -0.42 -5.45
CA LEU A 78 -6.49 0.29 -4.49
C LEU A 78 -7.90 -0.29 -4.47
N SER A 79 -8.46 -0.51 -3.30
CA SER A 79 -9.88 -0.83 -3.13
C SER A 79 -10.70 0.44 -3.21
N GLY A 80 -11.78 0.43 -4.00
CA GLY A 80 -12.74 1.53 -4.08
C GLY A 80 -14.02 1.30 -3.28
N VAL A 81 -14.09 0.21 -2.52
CA VAL A 81 -15.20 -0.10 -1.61
C VAL A 81 -15.17 0.85 -0.41
N HIS A 82 -16.33 1.37 0.00
CA HIS A 82 -16.43 2.40 1.04
C HIS A 82 -15.80 1.99 2.36
N SER A 83 -16.10 0.78 2.83
CA SER A 83 -15.61 0.19 4.08
C SER A 83 -14.11 -0.13 4.08
N SER A 84 -13.44 -0.14 2.92
CA SER A 84 -12.00 -0.44 2.87
C SER A 84 -11.12 0.69 3.39
N VAL A 85 -11.63 1.93 3.35
CA VAL A 85 -10.94 3.15 3.84
C VAL A 85 -9.49 3.30 3.37
N MET A 86 -9.16 2.71 2.21
CA MET A 86 -7.77 2.56 1.74
C MET A 86 -7.20 3.85 1.16
N ALA A 87 -8.04 4.63 0.46
CA ALA A 87 -7.71 5.95 -0.06
C ALA A 87 -8.93 6.87 0.09
N PRO A 88 -9.35 7.19 1.33
CA PRO A 88 -10.56 7.96 1.58
C PRO A 88 -10.37 9.42 1.13
N PRO A 89 -11.45 10.18 0.95
CA PRO A 89 -11.34 11.62 0.73
C PRO A 89 -10.59 12.29 1.88
N LYS A 90 -9.71 13.25 1.58
CA LYS A 90 -8.84 13.93 2.56
C LYS A 90 -9.61 14.53 3.73
N ARG A 91 -10.84 15.01 3.48
CA ARG A 91 -11.74 15.56 4.51
C ARG A 91 -12.22 14.52 5.54
N SER A 92 -12.14 13.24 5.19
CA SER A 92 -12.55 12.11 6.03
C SER A 92 -11.40 11.55 6.87
N ILE A 93 -10.20 12.12 6.74
CA ILE A 93 -9.00 11.66 7.46
C ILE A 93 -8.84 12.49 8.73
N TRP A 94 -8.98 11.83 9.87
CA TRP A 94 -8.72 12.45 11.16
C TRP A 94 -7.22 12.45 11.47
N GLY A 95 -6.72 13.51 12.13
CA GLY A 95 -5.32 13.62 12.53
C GLY A 95 -4.31 13.88 11.40
N GLY A 96 -4.77 14.11 10.15
CA GLY A 96 -3.92 14.50 9.02
C GLY A 96 -2.96 13.41 8.51
N LYS A 97 -3.09 12.17 9.00
CA LYS A 97 -2.25 11.02 8.60
C LYS A 97 -2.77 10.41 7.30
N LEU A 98 -2.59 11.14 6.20
CA LEU A 98 -2.89 10.67 4.85
C LEU A 98 -1.76 9.78 4.36
N TYR A 99 -2.09 8.57 3.91
CA TYR A 99 -1.12 7.73 3.23
C TYR A 99 -0.62 8.41 1.95
N SER A 100 0.70 8.35 1.76
CA SER A 100 1.37 8.81 0.55
C SER A 100 2.18 7.68 -0.08
N PHE A 101 2.19 7.59 -1.41
CA PHE A 101 3.06 6.69 -2.15
C PHE A 101 4.55 6.95 -1.86
N GLY A 102 4.90 8.18 -1.48
CA GLY A 102 6.25 8.53 -1.04
C GLY A 102 6.34 9.99 -0.59
N THR A 103 7.54 10.44 -0.26
CA THR A 103 7.81 11.84 0.03
C THR A 103 8.05 12.60 -1.28
N PRO A 104 7.18 13.56 -1.66
CA PRO A 104 7.41 14.39 -2.84
C PRO A 104 8.65 15.25 -2.68
N MET A 105 9.27 15.66 -3.79
CA MET A 105 10.47 16.49 -3.82
C MET A 105 11.66 15.92 -3.02
N SER A 106 11.63 14.63 -2.69
CA SER A 106 12.71 13.98 -1.95
C SER A 106 13.82 13.52 -2.88
N ASN A 107 15.07 13.78 -2.48
CA ASN A 107 16.26 13.24 -3.12
C ASN A 107 16.70 11.90 -2.52
N ASN A 108 16.04 11.42 -1.45
CA ASN A 108 16.31 10.13 -0.86
C ASN A 108 15.57 9.04 -1.66
N PRO A 109 16.28 8.10 -2.30
CA PRO A 109 15.63 7.13 -3.18
C PRO A 109 14.72 6.13 -2.47
N LEU A 110 14.87 5.94 -1.15
CA LEU A 110 14.00 5.03 -0.39
C LEU A 110 12.65 5.64 -0.04
N THR A 111 12.54 6.97 -0.05
CA THR A 111 11.30 7.70 0.26
C THR A 111 10.75 8.45 -0.94
N SER A 112 11.55 8.69 -1.99
CA SER A 112 11.13 9.32 -3.26
C SER A 112 10.32 8.35 -4.14
N THR A 113 9.38 7.62 -3.56
CA THR A 113 8.61 6.54 -4.21
C THR A 113 7.24 6.98 -4.74
N THR A 114 6.97 8.28 -4.79
CA THR A 114 5.81 8.83 -5.52
C THR A 114 5.73 8.28 -6.97
N LEU A 115 4.52 8.13 -7.52
CA LEU A 115 4.36 7.56 -8.87
C LEU A 115 4.79 8.58 -9.91
N LYS A 116 5.80 8.24 -10.72
CA LYS A 116 6.39 9.16 -11.70
C LYS A 116 5.95 8.84 -13.11
N TYR A 117 5.39 9.83 -13.81
CA TYR A 117 5.00 9.74 -15.21
C TYR A 117 5.42 10.99 -15.99
N SER A 118 5.56 10.85 -17.31
CA SER A 118 6.13 11.91 -18.17
C SER A 118 5.17 12.46 -19.22
N GLU A 119 4.12 11.71 -19.56
CA GLU A 119 3.20 12.08 -20.63
C GLU A 119 1.75 11.95 -20.17
N THR A 120 1.37 10.77 -19.66
CA THR A 120 -0.03 10.49 -19.36
C THR A 120 -0.23 9.69 -18.08
N ILE A 121 -1.30 10.03 -17.36
CA ILE A 121 -1.85 9.25 -16.25
C ILE A 121 -3.32 8.93 -16.55
N THR A 122 -3.71 7.69 -16.27
CA THR A 122 -5.10 7.28 -16.12
C THR A 122 -5.17 6.13 -15.12
N PHE A 123 -6.31 5.47 -15.01
CA PHE A 123 -6.48 4.29 -14.18
C PHE A 123 -7.50 3.34 -14.79
N GLU A 124 -7.51 2.13 -14.24
CA GLU A 124 -8.45 1.08 -14.55
C GLU A 124 -9.33 0.82 -13.33
N CYS A 125 -10.65 0.84 -13.51
CA CYS A 125 -11.66 0.62 -12.46
C CYS A 125 -12.42 -0.67 -12.73
N LEU A 126 -12.25 -1.68 -11.88
CA LEU A 126 -12.94 -2.96 -11.98
C LEU A 126 -14.13 -3.00 -11.02
N ALA A 127 -15.32 -3.26 -11.55
CA ALA A 127 -16.48 -3.63 -10.76
C ALA A 127 -16.34 -5.08 -10.26
N GLY A 128 -16.82 -5.34 -9.05
CA GLY A 128 -16.87 -6.68 -8.47
C GLY A 128 -18.04 -7.52 -9.04
N ALA A 129 -18.46 -8.51 -8.26
CA ALA A 129 -19.45 -9.49 -8.69
C ALA A 129 -20.88 -8.91 -8.88
N ALA A 130 -21.16 -7.74 -8.33
CA ALA A 130 -22.41 -7.00 -8.58
C ALA A 130 -22.13 -5.76 -9.45
N GLN A 131 -23.17 -5.30 -10.13
CA GLN A 131 -23.12 -4.05 -10.88
C GLN A 131 -22.97 -2.85 -9.93
N ILE A 132 -22.40 -1.77 -10.44
CA ILE A 132 -22.34 -0.46 -9.81
C ILE A 132 -23.39 0.41 -10.49
N THR A 133 -24.27 1.03 -9.72
CA THR A 133 -25.32 1.92 -10.19
C THR A 133 -25.17 3.36 -9.67
N ALA A 134 -24.46 3.56 -8.56
CA ALA A 134 -24.09 4.87 -8.06
C ALA A 134 -22.84 5.42 -8.75
N ASP A 135 -22.78 6.75 -8.82
CA ASP A 135 -21.60 7.47 -9.28
C ASP A 135 -20.44 7.25 -8.29
N TYR A 136 -19.21 7.20 -8.81
CA TYR A 136 -18.00 7.21 -8.02
C TYR A 136 -16.98 8.18 -8.60
N ARG A 137 -16.08 8.67 -7.75
CA ARG A 137 -15.04 9.63 -8.16
C ARG A 137 -13.67 9.20 -7.68
N ILE A 138 -12.67 9.36 -8.53
CA ILE A 138 -11.27 9.08 -8.22
C ILE A 138 -10.46 10.33 -8.54
N ARG A 139 -9.61 10.74 -7.59
CA ARG A 139 -8.65 11.83 -7.77
C ARG A 139 -7.25 11.37 -7.46
N LEU A 140 -6.30 11.78 -8.30
CA LEU A 140 -4.87 11.61 -8.06
C LEU A 140 -4.26 12.98 -7.81
N TRP A 141 -3.57 13.14 -6.69
CA TRP A 141 -2.97 14.40 -6.28
C TRP A 141 -1.46 14.33 -6.36
N GLY A 142 -0.84 15.45 -6.77
CA GLY A 142 0.61 15.49 -6.87
C GLY A 142 1.15 16.81 -7.38
N TYR A 143 2.37 16.77 -7.88
CA TYR A 143 3.13 17.93 -8.34
C TYR A 143 3.52 17.77 -9.81
N VAL A 144 3.65 18.92 -10.49
CA VAL A 144 4.14 18.99 -11.86
C VAL A 144 5.29 19.98 -11.92
N TYR A 145 6.36 19.55 -12.56
CA TYR A 145 7.62 20.27 -12.69
C TYR A 145 7.87 20.61 -14.15
N LYS A 146 8.45 21.78 -14.42
CA LYS A 146 9.10 21.97 -15.72
C LYS A 146 10.39 21.18 -15.77
N VAL A 147 10.71 20.60 -16.93
CA VAL A 147 11.93 19.81 -17.15
C VAL A 147 13.19 20.59 -16.74
N THR A 148 13.19 21.91 -16.97
CA THR A 148 14.31 22.80 -16.62
C THR A 148 14.52 22.99 -15.12
N GLU A 149 13.52 22.70 -14.29
CA GLU A 149 13.55 22.90 -12.84
C GLU A 149 13.99 21.63 -12.08
N LEU A 150 13.88 20.46 -12.72
CA LEU A 150 14.12 19.16 -12.10
C LEU A 150 15.49 19.03 -11.44
N ALA A 151 16.54 19.48 -12.11
CA ALA A 151 17.91 19.44 -11.58
C ALA A 151 18.07 20.34 -10.34
N THR A 152 17.33 21.44 -10.26
CA THR A 152 17.35 22.34 -9.10
C THR A 152 16.58 21.74 -7.91
N VAL A 153 15.45 21.09 -8.17
CA VAL A 153 14.60 20.50 -7.12
C VAL A 153 15.24 19.25 -6.52
N PHE A 154 15.71 18.33 -7.37
CA PHE A 154 16.13 17.00 -6.93
C PHE A 154 17.65 16.77 -6.99
N GLY A 155 18.37 17.54 -7.80
CA GLY A 155 19.80 17.35 -8.02
C GLY A 155 20.13 16.00 -8.65
N THR A 156 21.01 15.24 -8.01
CA THR A 156 21.35 13.87 -8.39
C THR A 156 20.88 12.92 -7.31
N MET A 157 20.17 11.87 -7.72
CA MET A 157 19.70 10.84 -6.81
C MET A 157 20.81 9.82 -6.54
N ILE A 158 21.23 9.73 -5.28
CA ILE A 158 22.32 8.86 -4.84
C ILE A 158 21.74 7.70 -4.05
N PHE A 159 22.03 6.48 -4.48
CA PHE A 159 21.55 5.26 -3.83
C PHE A 159 22.49 4.84 -2.71
N PRO A 160 21.95 4.44 -1.54
CA PRO A 160 22.78 3.85 -0.50
C PRO A 160 23.33 2.51 -1.00
N THR A 161 24.54 2.15 -0.56
CA THR A 161 25.17 0.88 -0.94
C THR A 161 24.41 -0.33 -0.39
N ALA A 162 23.76 -0.17 0.77
CA ALA A 162 22.97 -1.22 1.40
C ALA A 162 21.90 -0.63 2.33
N VAL A 163 20.86 -1.41 2.56
CA VAL A 163 19.85 -1.18 3.61
C VAL A 163 20.10 -2.19 4.74
N LEU A 164 20.17 -1.71 5.98
CA LEU A 164 20.45 -2.52 7.15
C LEU A 164 19.18 -2.71 7.98
N ASP A 165 18.71 -3.95 8.10
CA ASP A 165 17.73 -4.35 9.11
C ASP A 165 18.48 -4.72 10.39
N ARG A 166 18.73 -3.71 11.24
CA ARG A 166 19.46 -3.87 12.50
C ARG A 166 18.80 -4.88 13.45
N PRO A 167 17.46 -4.85 13.69
CA PRO A 167 16.79 -5.84 14.53
C PRO A 167 17.06 -7.29 14.13
N ARG A 168 17.22 -7.57 12.84
CA ARG A 168 17.46 -8.94 12.34
C ARG A 168 18.91 -9.25 11.94
N GLY A 169 19.81 -8.28 12.08
CA GLY A 169 21.18 -8.40 11.61
C GLY A 169 21.30 -8.68 10.11
N ARG A 170 20.31 -8.28 9.30
CA ARG A 170 20.29 -8.52 7.86
C ARG A 170 20.74 -7.29 7.09
N THR A 171 21.56 -7.50 6.07
CA THR A 171 22.00 -6.43 5.16
C THR A 171 21.52 -6.76 3.76
N LEU A 172 20.83 -5.81 3.15
CA LEU A 172 20.39 -5.88 1.77
C LEU A 172 21.28 -4.98 0.92
N THR A 173 22.16 -5.58 0.14
CA THR A 173 23.07 -4.85 -0.73
C THR A 173 22.32 -4.32 -1.94
N LEU A 174 22.28 -3.00 -2.08
CA LEU A 174 21.76 -2.27 -3.24
C LEU A 174 22.87 -1.98 -4.28
N GLY A 175 24.09 -2.46 -4.01
CA GLY A 175 25.31 -2.14 -4.73
C GLY A 175 25.15 -2.26 -6.26
N GLY A 176 25.68 -1.27 -6.97
CA GLY A 176 25.70 -1.24 -8.44
C GLY A 176 24.72 -0.27 -9.10
N LYS A 177 23.80 0.36 -8.34
CA LYS A 177 22.96 1.42 -8.90
C LYS A 177 23.73 2.74 -8.99
N ASN A 178 24.04 3.15 -10.22
CA ASN A 178 24.72 4.41 -10.47
C ASN A 178 23.86 5.60 -10.01
N PRO A 179 24.48 6.69 -9.54
CA PRO A 179 23.76 7.94 -9.30
C PRO A 179 23.01 8.39 -10.54
N ILE A 180 21.76 8.84 -10.36
CA ILE A 180 20.91 9.26 -11.47
C ILE A 180 20.78 10.80 -11.42
N PRO A 181 21.34 11.53 -12.40
CA PRO A 181 21.07 12.97 -12.50
C PRO A 181 19.61 13.17 -12.87
N VAL A 182 18.87 13.98 -12.10
CA VAL A 182 17.42 14.12 -12.28
C VAL A 182 17.13 15.17 -13.37
N ASN A 183 16.53 14.71 -14.47
CA ASN A 183 16.15 15.53 -15.61
C ASN A 183 14.95 14.90 -16.35
N GLY A 184 14.52 15.53 -17.45
CA GLY A 184 13.35 15.08 -18.21
C GLY A 184 13.48 13.68 -18.82
N ASP A 185 14.70 13.24 -19.16
CA ASP A 185 14.96 11.94 -19.78
C ASP A 185 15.07 10.82 -18.74
N THR A 186 15.62 11.14 -17.56
CA THR A 186 15.81 10.18 -16.47
C THR A 186 14.61 10.06 -15.54
N TRP A 187 13.59 10.90 -15.68
CA TRP A 187 12.44 10.98 -14.76
C TRP A 187 11.79 9.63 -14.46
N LYS A 188 11.53 8.83 -15.51
CA LYS A 188 10.88 7.51 -15.38
C LYS A 188 11.79 6.42 -14.80
N THR A 189 13.09 6.67 -14.71
CA THR A 189 14.08 5.74 -14.16
C THR A 189 14.32 5.95 -12.66
N LEU A 190 13.70 6.97 -12.07
CA LEU A 190 13.75 7.25 -10.63
C LEU A 190 12.84 6.28 -9.87
N PRO A 191 13.01 6.13 -8.54
CA PRO A 191 12.08 5.39 -7.69
C PRO A 191 10.63 5.83 -7.89
N GLY A 192 9.71 4.87 -7.89
CA GLY A 192 8.30 5.09 -8.26
C GLY A 192 8.04 5.33 -9.76
N GLY A 193 9.09 5.37 -10.59
CA GLY A 193 8.99 5.39 -12.04
C GLY A 193 8.99 3.98 -12.65
N LYS A 194 8.35 3.85 -13.81
CA LYS A 194 8.18 2.55 -14.49
C LYS A 194 9.45 2.00 -15.17
N ASP A 195 10.33 2.87 -15.65
CA ASP A 195 11.49 2.50 -16.47
C ASP A 195 12.77 2.29 -15.62
N GLN A 196 12.61 1.87 -14.37
CA GLN A 196 13.73 1.66 -13.46
C GLN A 196 14.59 0.46 -13.87
N ALA A 197 15.90 0.71 -13.96
CA ALA A 197 16.88 -0.35 -13.86
C ALA A 197 16.87 -0.96 -12.46
N VAL A 198 17.11 -2.26 -12.41
CA VAL A 198 17.30 -3.02 -11.18
C VAL A 198 18.52 -2.46 -10.41
N PRO A 199 18.44 -2.26 -9.08
CA PRO A 199 17.30 -2.54 -8.22
C PRO A 199 16.14 -1.54 -8.34
N LYS A 200 14.91 -2.04 -8.47
CA LYS A 200 13.68 -1.22 -8.56
C LYS A 200 13.17 -0.89 -7.16
N ILE A 201 12.87 0.38 -6.89
CA ILE A 201 12.27 0.84 -5.65
C ILE A 201 10.93 1.48 -5.98
N ASN A 202 9.85 0.90 -5.48
CA ASN A 202 8.50 1.32 -5.81
C ASN A 202 7.61 1.44 -4.57
N PRO A 203 6.61 2.34 -4.61
CA PRO A 203 5.57 2.33 -3.61
C PRO A 203 4.81 1.02 -3.75
N PHE A 204 4.37 0.45 -2.65
CA PHE A 204 3.65 -0.80 -2.65
C PHE A 204 2.41 -0.65 -1.79
N ILE A 205 1.25 -0.84 -2.41
CA ILE A 205 0.00 -0.90 -1.69
C ILE A 205 -0.90 -1.95 -2.32
N ARG A 206 -1.37 -2.88 -1.50
CA ARG A 206 -2.25 -3.96 -1.93
C ARG A 206 -3.23 -4.32 -0.84
N PHE A 207 -4.36 -4.84 -1.26
CA PHE A 207 -5.33 -5.45 -0.39
C PHE A 207 -5.72 -6.83 -0.92
N ALA A 208 -6.28 -7.66 -0.05
CA ALA A 208 -6.83 -8.95 -0.43
C ALA A 208 -8.10 -9.25 0.37
N PHE A 209 -9.03 -9.95 -0.27
CA PHE A 209 -10.19 -10.54 0.38
C PHE A 209 -10.10 -12.06 0.30
N ASN A 210 -10.61 -12.73 1.33
CA ASN A 210 -10.71 -14.17 1.32
C ASN A 210 -11.72 -14.62 0.25
N LYS A 211 -11.27 -15.47 -0.68
CA LYS A 211 -12.15 -16.10 -1.67
C LYS A 211 -12.89 -17.29 -1.09
N VAL A 212 -12.18 -18.07 -0.26
CA VAL A 212 -12.68 -19.26 0.42
C VAL A 212 -12.97 -18.92 1.88
N ALA A 213 -14.00 -19.55 2.45
CA ALA A 213 -14.33 -19.40 3.85
C ALA A 213 -13.14 -19.77 4.75
N THR A 214 -12.87 -18.94 5.74
CA THR A 214 -11.95 -19.25 6.83
C THR A 214 -12.72 -20.09 7.84
N ASP A 215 -12.68 -21.42 7.68
CA ASP A 215 -13.08 -22.28 8.78
C ASP A 215 -11.85 -22.46 9.69
N GLY A 216 -12.01 -22.31 11.01
CA GLY A 216 -10.90 -22.50 11.96
C GLY A 216 -10.38 -23.95 12.02
N MET A 217 -10.79 -24.80 11.08
CA MET A 217 -10.46 -26.22 10.98
C MET A 217 -9.36 -26.49 9.94
N GLN A 218 -9.16 -25.62 8.95
CA GLN A 218 -8.21 -25.80 7.85
C GLN A 218 -6.82 -25.20 8.08
N GLY A 219 -6.54 -24.71 9.29
CA GLY A 219 -5.25 -24.09 9.66
C GLY A 219 -5.14 -22.63 9.21
N ASP A 220 -3.92 -22.10 9.19
CA ASP A 220 -3.65 -20.68 8.88
C ASP A 220 -4.13 -20.30 7.47
N TYR A 221 -4.99 -19.29 7.38
CA TYR A 221 -5.40 -18.76 6.09
C TYR A 221 -4.26 -17.98 5.43
N GLN A 222 -3.94 -18.33 4.20
CA GLN A 222 -2.91 -17.64 3.41
C GLN A 222 -3.58 -16.92 2.24
N PHE A 223 -3.41 -15.60 2.16
CA PHE A 223 -3.79 -14.78 1.00
C PHE A 223 -2.86 -15.07 -0.18
N ARG A 224 -3.02 -16.26 -0.77
CA ARG A 224 -2.15 -16.80 -1.80
C ARG A 224 -2.93 -17.14 -3.07
N TYR A 225 -2.49 -16.59 -4.19
CA TYR A 225 -3.15 -16.79 -5.48
C TYR A 225 -3.00 -18.23 -5.98
N GLU A 226 -1.81 -18.85 -5.84
CA GLU A 226 -1.57 -20.21 -6.35
C GLU A 226 -2.41 -21.29 -5.65
N ASN A 227 -2.83 -21.04 -4.41
CA ASN A 227 -3.69 -21.93 -3.65
C ASN A 227 -5.18 -21.66 -3.89
N GLY A 228 -5.52 -20.64 -4.69
CA GLY A 228 -6.90 -20.25 -4.95
C GLY A 228 -7.61 -19.59 -3.77
N ASN A 229 -6.88 -19.04 -2.81
CA ASN A 229 -7.46 -18.36 -1.63
C ASN A 229 -7.79 -16.89 -1.89
N VAL A 230 -7.30 -16.33 -3.00
CA VAL A 230 -7.65 -14.99 -3.48
C VAL A 230 -8.08 -15.09 -4.94
N ASP A 231 -8.81 -14.11 -5.43
CA ASP A 231 -9.38 -14.16 -6.77
C ASP A 231 -8.39 -13.72 -7.86
N ASP A 232 -7.43 -12.85 -7.52
CA ASP A 232 -6.53 -12.21 -8.46
C ASP A 232 -5.07 -12.23 -7.94
N SER A 233 -4.10 -12.30 -8.85
CA SER A 233 -2.67 -12.19 -8.51
C SER A 233 -2.28 -10.84 -7.89
N ASP A 234 -3.04 -9.78 -8.18
CA ASP A 234 -2.89 -8.47 -7.54
C ASP A 234 -3.37 -8.47 -6.08
N GLU A 235 -4.08 -9.50 -5.64
CA GLU A 235 -4.52 -9.73 -4.26
C GLU A 235 -3.61 -10.75 -3.54
N ASN A 236 -2.55 -11.21 -4.20
CA ASN A 236 -1.57 -12.09 -3.57
C ASN A 236 -0.76 -11.30 -2.54
N LEU A 237 -0.90 -11.67 -1.26
CA LEU A 237 -0.10 -11.16 -0.13
C LEU A 237 0.90 -12.22 0.37
N TYR A 238 1.12 -13.27 -0.44
CA TYR A 238 2.26 -14.16 -0.27
C TYR A 238 3.50 -13.57 -0.95
N PHE A 239 4.52 -13.28 -0.15
CA PHE A 239 5.78 -12.74 -0.62
C PHE A 239 6.88 -13.78 -0.51
N ASP A 240 7.29 -14.34 -1.65
CA ASP A 240 8.48 -15.18 -1.72
C ASP A 240 9.73 -14.30 -1.78
N PHE A 241 10.22 -13.92 -0.60
CA PHE A 241 11.49 -13.21 -0.48
C PHE A 241 12.63 -14.20 -0.66
N ASN A 242 12.98 -14.47 -1.92
CA ASN A 242 14.34 -14.89 -2.20
C ASN A 242 15.30 -13.72 -1.87
N GLY A 243 16.60 -13.97 -1.71
CA GLY A 243 17.58 -12.94 -1.32
C GLY A 243 17.70 -11.73 -2.27
N LEU A 244 16.85 -11.63 -3.30
CA LEU A 244 16.81 -10.58 -4.32
C LEU A 244 15.57 -9.68 -4.20
N SER A 245 14.81 -9.75 -3.11
CA SER A 245 13.67 -8.84 -2.91
C SER A 245 13.47 -8.51 -1.45
N ALA A 246 12.97 -7.31 -1.18
CA ALA A 246 12.58 -6.87 0.15
C ALA A 246 11.36 -5.97 0.12
N LEU A 247 10.62 -5.97 1.24
CA LEU A 247 9.48 -5.11 1.46
C LEU A 247 9.71 -4.30 2.73
N LEU A 248 9.76 -2.99 2.61
CA LEU A 248 9.78 -2.07 3.76
C LEU A 248 8.33 -1.75 4.12
N VAL A 249 7.78 -2.47 5.09
CA VAL A 249 6.39 -2.28 5.54
C VAL A 249 6.29 -1.04 6.42
N VAL A 250 5.41 -0.11 6.05
CA VAL A 250 5.11 1.13 6.78
C VAL A 250 3.73 1.05 7.44
N GLY A 251 2.83 0.23 6.91
CA GLY A 251 1.51 -0.03 7.51
C GLY A 251 0.98 -1.42 7.16
N LEU A 252 0.30 -2.03 8.11
CA LEU A 252 -0.44 -3.28 7.94
C LEU A 252 -1.74 -3.16 8.75
N GLY A 253 -2.88 -3.56 8.19
CA GLY A 253 -4.14 -3.57 8.93
C GLY A 253 -5.11 -4.64 8.42
N PRO A 254 -5.79 -5.37 9.33
CA PRO A 254 -6.99 -6.11 8.98
C PRO A 254 -8.18 -5.16 8.84
N ALA A 255 -9.09 -5.48 7.93
CA ALA A 255 -10.43 -4.93 7.91
C ALA A 255 -11.40 -6.10 8.05
N GLU A 256 -11.94 -6.31 9.25
CA GLU A 256 -13.06 -7.23 9.42
C GLU A 256 -14.32 -6.58 8.86
N ARG A 257 -15.05 -7.31 8.02
CA ARG A 257 -16.39 -6.91 7.61
C ARG A 257 -17.40 -7.46 8.64
N ALA A 258 -17.29 -6.98 9.87
CA ALA A 258 -18.32 -7.11 10.90
C ALA A 258 -18.71 -5.69 11.36
N GLU A 259 -19.96 -5.47 11.73
CA GLU A 259 -20.56 -4.15 11.97
C GLU A 259 -19.93 -3.29 13.09
N GLU A 260 -18.77 -3.64 13.66
CA GLU A 260 -18.11 -2.83 14.68
C GLU A 260 -16.58 -2.92 14.58
N GLU A 261 -15.95 -1.75 14.68
CA GLU A 261 -14.52 -1.50 14.93
C GLU A 261 -13.51 -1.78 13.79
N VAL A 262 -13.32 -0.78 12.93
CA VAL A 262 -12.15 -0.64 12.07
C VAL A 262 -10.91 -0.33 12.92
N PHE A 263 -10.03 -1.31 13.13
CA PHE A 263 -8.69 -1.09 13.70
C PHE A 263 -7.67 -0.78 12.60
N GLY A 264 -7.55 0.51 12.26
CA GLY A 264 -6.44 1.00 11.43
C GLY A 264 -5.17 1.20 12.26
N ALA A 265 -4.20 0.30 12.17
CA ALA A 265 -2.87 0.52 12.73
C ALA A 265 -2.01 1.37 11.76
N CYS A 266 -2.06 2.69 11.91
CA CYS A 266 -1.07 3.60 11.32
C CYS A 266 0.20 3.59 12.19
N LEU A 267 1.27 2.93 11.75
CA LEU A 267 2.59 3.09 12.36
C LEU A 267 3.15 4.46 11.97
N ASP A 268 3.75 5.13 12.96
CA ASP A 268 4.21 6.52 12.92
C ASP A 268 5.47 6.69 12.04
N GLU A 269 5.51 7.73 11.21
CA GLU A 269 6.53 7.98 10.17
C GLU A 269 7.88 8.54 10.67
N THR A 270 8.26 8.33 11.92
CA THR A 270 9.51 8.91 12.45
C THR A 270 10.74 8.04 12.19
N LEU A 271 11.29 8.14 10.97
CA LEU A 271 12.69 7.77 10.68
C LEU A 271 13.60 8.98 10.93
N ASP A 272 13.96 9.22 12.19
CA ASP A 272 15.04 10.17 12.52
C ASP A 272 16.39 9.57 12.07
N PHE A 273 17.02 10.21 11.09
CA PHE A 273 18.43 9.96 10.76
C PHE A 273 19.29 10.56 11.87
N VAL A 274 19.75 9.73 12.80
CA VAL A 274 20.76 10.12 13.79
C VAL A 274 22.14 9.98 13.13
N PRO A 275 22.91 11.08 12.96
CA PRO A 275 24.30 11.01 12.56
C PRO A 275 25.07 10.15 13.55
N ALA A 276 26.08 9.40 13.10
CA ALA A 276 26.82 8.47 13.93
C ALA A 276 27.37 9.14 15.21
N GLY A 277 26.71 8.90 16.34
CA GLY A 277 27.10 9.39 17.65
C GLY A 277 25.92 9.99 18.41
N GLU A 278 25.21 9.13 19.16
CA GLU A 278 24.33 9.37 20.32
C GLU A 278 23.04 8.54 20.21
N SER A 279 22.96 7.55 21.09
CA SER A 279 21.86 6.59 21.18
C SER A 279 20.85 7.06 22.23
N GLU A 280 19.62 7.38 21.83
CA GLU A 280 18.46 7.20 22.69
C GLU A 280 17.32 6.55 21.90
N GLY A 281 16.77 5.48 22.48
CA GLY A 281 15.96 4.48 21.81
C GLY A 281 14.60 5.00 21.34
N ARG A 282 14.29 4.74 20.07
CA ARG A 282 12.93 4.62 19.54
C ARG A 282 12.86 3.32 18.74
N ALA A 283 12.07 2.37 19.23
CA ALA A 283 11.90 1.06 18.61
C ALA A 283 10.86 1.17 17.48
N GLY A 284 11.33 1.15 16.23
CA GLY A 284 10.46 0.87 15.08
C GLY A 284 10.07 -0.60 15.08
N PHE A 285 8.78 -0.89 14.87
CA PHE A 285 8.26 -2.26 14.80
C PHE A 285 8.41 -2.77 13.36
N VAL A 286 9.06 -3.93 13.19
CA VAL A 286 9.21 -4.57 11.87
C VAL A 286 8.64 -5.98 11.96
N ILE A 287 7.74 -6.36 11.04
CA ILE A 287 7.07 -7.67 11.00
C ILE A 287 8.04 -8.76 10.49
N PRO A 288 8.08 -9.96 11.12
CA PRO A 288 9.02 -11.03 10.74
C PRO A 288 8.84 -11.51 9.29
N CYS A 289 9.92 -11.50 8.52
CA CYS A 289 9.96 -12.06 7.16
C CYS A 289 10.57 -13.46 7.17
N PHE A 290 9.70 -14.43 7.48
CA PHE A 290 9.58 -15.79 6.91
C PHE A 290 8.20 -16.29 7.35
N GLY A 291 7.23 -16.33 6.44
CA GLY A 291 5.86 -16.76 6.75
C GLY A 291 4.80 -15.77 6.28
N ALA A 292 3.64 -16.31 5.92
CA ALA A 292 2.45 -15.52 5.60
C ALA A 292 2.07 -14.60 6.77
N VAL A 293 1.34 -13.52 6.50
CA VAL A 293 0.61 -12.80 7.55
C VAL A 293 -0.43 -13.78 8.11
N ARG A 294 -0.17 -14.30 9.30
CA ARG A 294 -1.03 -15.26 9.99
C ARG A 294 -2.15 -14.50 10.71
N PHE A 295 -3.39 -14.93 10.50
CA PHE A 295 -4.55 -14.47 11.26
C PHE A 295 -5.13 -15.69 11.97
N GLU A 296 -5.10 -15.69 13.30
CA GLU A 296 -5.69 -16.77 14.10
C GLU A 296 -7.18 -16.52 14.35
N PRO A 297 -8.05 -17.53 14.23
CA PRO A 297 -9.46 -17.39 14.57
C PRO A 297 -9.63 -17.27 16.09
N VAL A 298 -10.04 -16.08 16.58
CA VAL A 298 -10.22 -15.83 18.01
C VAL A 298 -11.54 -16.43 18.50
N GLY A 299 -11.45 -17.58 19.17
CA GLY A 299 -12.52 -18.10 20.02
C GLY A 299 -12.46 -17.50 21.43
N ARG A 300 -13.48 -16.73 21.82
CA ARG A 300 -13.86 -16.32 23.19
C ARG A 300 -12.78 -15.60 24.06
N LEU A 301 -12.91 -14.25 24.08
CA LEU A 301 -12.57 -13.27 25.14
C LEU A 301 -11.12 -13.19 25.66
N HIS A 302 -10.37 -12.19 25.21
CA HIS A 302 -10.12 -10.88 25.88
C HIS A 302 -8.99 -10.19 25.09
N GLY A 303 -9.25 -8.96 24.61
CA GLY A 303 -8.42 -8.31 23.59
C GLY A 303 -6.95 -8.16 23.96
N PHE A 304 -6.08 -8.76 23.15
CA PHE A 304 -4.69 -8.38 22.87
C PHE A 304 -4.26 -9.10 21.58
N LEU A 305 -3.91 -8.35 20.53
CA LEU A 305 -3.26 -8.91 19.34
C LEU A 305 -1.78 -9.15 19.70
N GLY A 306 -1.50 -10.32 20.27
CA GLY A 306 -0.15 -10.85 20.41
C GLY A 306 0.30 -11.49 19.11
N VAL A 307 1.36 -10.97 18.49
CA VAL A 307 2.06 -11.66 17.40
C VAL A 307 2.80 -12.86 18.03
N LEU A 308 2.32 -14.06 17.78
CA LEU A 308 2.93 -15.31 18.24
C LEU A 308 4.30 -15.47 17.57
N ILE A 309 5.35 -15.39 18.40
CA ILE A 309 6.71 -15.77 18.06
C ILE A 309 6.80 -17.27 18.37
N GLU A 310 7.03 -18.12 17.37
CA GLU A 310 7.59 -19.44 17.63
C GLU A 310 9.12 -19.32 17.59
N PRO A 311 9.83 -19.34 18.73
CA PRO A 311 11.24 -19.64 18.69
C PRO A 311 11.41 -21.17 18.80
N ASP A 312 12.08 -21.76 17.81
CA ASP A 312 12.87 -22.97 18.00
C ASP A 312 14.02 -22.66 18.97
N LEU A 313 13.70 -22.48 20.25
CA LEU A 313 14.68 -22.44 21.34
C LEU A 313 14.21 -23.35 22.47
N ASP A 314 14.99 -24.42 22.70
CA ASP A 314 15.04 -25.12 23.97
C ASP A 314 15.31 -24.12 25.10
N LEU A 315 14.25 -23.70 25.80
CA LEU A 315 14.36 -22.97 27.07
C LEU A 315 13.98 -23.90 28.23
N PRO A 316 14.74 -23.87 29.34
CA PRO A 316 14.49 -24.74 30.48
C PRO A 316 13.20 -24.35 31.21
N VAL A 317 12.52 -25.37 31.72
CA VAL A 317 11.27 -25.33 32.48
C VAL A 317 11.33 -24.31 33.62
N GLY A 318 10.36 -23.38 33.65
CA GLY A 318 9.94 -22.67 34.86
C GLY A 318 9.96 -21.14 34.79
N ALA A 319 8.91 -20.53 34.23
CA ALA A 319 8.45 -19.18 34.60
C ALA A 319 6.98 -18.99 34.19
N GLU A 320 6.06 -18.98 35.17
CA GLU A 320 4.67 -18.56 35.00
C GLU A 320 4.54 -17.04 35.19
N VAL A 321 3.74 -16.38 34.37
CA VAL A 321 3.25 -15.01 34.63
C VAL A 321 1.72 -15.03 34.54
N MET A 322 1.05 -14.88 35.69
CA MET A 322 -0.41 -14.76 35.82
C MET A 322 -0.86 -13.30 35.88
N TRP A 323 -1.99 -12.94 35.25
CA TRP A 323 -2.83 -11.74 35.52
C TRP A 323 -4.31 -11.97 35.05
N PRO A 324 -5.31 -11.19 35.53
CA PRO A 324 -6.51 -11.70 36.22
C PRO A 324 -7.78 -11.77 35.36
N ALA A 325 -8.73 -12.61 35.79
CA ALA A 325 -9.98 -12.93 35.10
C ALA A 325 -11.12 -11.92 35.36
N GLY A 326 -11.86 -11.56 34.31
CA GLY A 326 -13.16 -10.88 34.38
C GLY A 326 -14.15 -11.53 33.41
N HIS A 327 -15.28 -12.01 33.92
CA HIS A 327 -16.27 -12.83 33.20
C HIS A 327 -17.33 -11.98 32.45
N VAL A 328 -17.65 -12.31 31.19
CA VAL A 328 -18.94 -11.97 30.53
C VAL A 328 -19.38 -13.12 29.61
N GLU A 329 -20.65 -13.53 29.71
CA GLU A 329 -21.27 -14.67 29.01
C GLU A 329 -21.51 -14.43 27.50
N GLY A 330 -21.27 -15.46 26.68
CA GLY A 330 -21.30 -15.39 25.22
C GLY A 330 -22.63 -15.80 24.55
N ARG A 331 -22.86 -15.26 23.34
CA ARG A 331 -23.69 -15.87 22.30
C ARG A 331 -22.80 -16.33 21.15
N ALA A 332 -23.09 -17.51 20.61
CA ALA A 332 -22.38 -18.09 19.47
C ALA A 332 -22.84 -17.43 18.16
N PHE A 333 -21.89 -16.92 17.36
CA PHE A 333 -22.12 -16.54 15.97
C PHE A 333 -21.62 -17.67 15.06
N GLY A 334 -22.47 -18.11 14.13
CA GLY A 334 -22.26 -19.21 13.20
C GLY A 334 -22.23 -18.76 11.74
N GLU A 335 -21.59 -17.62 11.44
CA GLU A 335 -21.44 -17.15 10.06
C GLU A 335 -19.96 -16.98 9.67
N PRO A 336 -19.59 -17.24 8.41
CA PRO A 336 -18.22 -17.07 7.92
C PRO A 336 -17.83 -15.58 7.93
N ALA A 337 -16.79 -15.24 8.68
CA ALA A 337 -16.23 -13.88 8.69
C ALA A 337 -15.43 -13.63 7.41
N PHE A 338 -15.72 -12.54 6.71
CA PHE A 338 -14.88 -12.04 5.63
C PHE A 338 -13.82 -11.10 6.24
N VAL A 339 -12.55 -11.47 6.09
CA VAL A 339 -11.41 -10.71 6.60
C VAL A 339 -10.62 -10.16 5.42
N GLY A 340 -10.50 -8.84 5.33
CA GLY A 340 -9.61 -8.16 4.41
C GLY A 340 -8.27 -7.83 5.06
N CYS A 341 -7.19 -7.78 4.29
CA CYS A 341 -5.87 -7.33 4.75
C CYS A 341 -5.32 -6.26 3.81
N LEU A 342 -4.76 -5.18 4.36
CA LEU A 342 -4.12 -4.08 3.66
C LEU A 342 -2.63 -4.02 3.99
N VAL A 343 -1.77 -4.01 2.97
CA VAL A 343 -0.32 -3.82 3.10
C VAL A 343 0.08 -2.52 2.45
N VAL A 344 0.79 -1.68 3.21
CA VAL A 344 1.40 -0.43 2.77
C VAL A 344 2.91 -0.51 2.98
N ALA A 345 3.70 -0.35 1.92
CA ALA A 345 5.13 -0.57 1.96
C ALA A 345 5.88 0.15 0.83
N ALA A 346 7.21 0.07 0.84
CA ALA A 346 8.04 0.22 -0.35
C ALA A 346 8.60 -1.15 -0.76
N LYS A 347 8.40 -1.55 -2.02
CA LYS A 347 8.92 -2.81 -2.57
C LYS A 347 10.24 -2.55 -3.28
N LEU A 348 11.23 -3.34 -2.93
CA LEU A 348 12.58 -3.32 -3.49
C LEU A 348 12.85 -4.65 -4.20
N CYS A 349 13.19 -4.58 -5.48
CA CYS A 349 13.46 -5.74 -6.33
C CYS A 349 14.89 -5.63 -6.87
N LEU A 350 15.77 -6.55 -6.49
CA LEU A 350 17.20 -6.60 -6.85
C LEU A 350 17.50 -7.42 -8.10
#